data_AF-A0A2G9RBJ2-F1
#
_entry.id   AF-A0A2G9RBJ2-F1
#
_cell.length_a   1.000
_cell.length_b   1.000
_cell.length_c   1.000
_cell.angle_alpha   90.00
_cell.angle_beta   90.00
_cell.angle_gamma   90.00
#
_symmetry.space_group_name_H-M   'P 1'
#
loop_
_entity.id
_entity.type
_entity.pdbx_description
1 polymer ?
#
loop_
_entity_poly.entity_id
_entity_poly.type
_entity_poly.pdbx_seq_one_letter_code
_entity_poly.pdbx_strand_id
1 'polypeptide(L)'
;MRAAELEMKKNSHLVLCGQISQYNKSPPFTLEPQTENTLKERNITREMFLLLNYTNQFESATLQLSEWVRAGKLKAKETIVHGLENTAGAFLSMMKGGNIGKQIVQVAEQ
;
A
#
# COMPACT_ATOMS: atom_id res chain seq x y z
N MET A 1 2.09 7.31 -10.06
CA MET A 1 1.24 8.23 -9.29
C MET A 1 0.83 9.44 -10.12
N ARG A 2 1.78 10.28 -10.58
CA ARG A 2 1.51 11.43 -11.47
C ARG A 2 0.51 11.16 -12.59
N ALA A 3 0.75 10.14 -13.41
CA ALA A 3 -0.14 9.83 -14.53
C ALA A 3 -1.59 9.54 -14.10
N ALA A 4 -1.77 8.84 -12.97
CA ALA A 4 -3.10 8.58 -12.44
C ALA A 4 -3.79 9.89 -11.99
N GLU A 5 -3.06 10.76 -11.28
CA GLU A 5 -3.58 12.05 -10.79
C GLU A 5 -4.02 12.98 -11.94
N LEU A 6 -3.33 12.95 -13.08
CA LEU A 6 -3.68 13.74 -14.26
C LEU A 6 -4.95 13.24 -14.99
N GLU A 7 -5.30 11.97 -14.82
CA GLU A 7 -6.45 11.32 -15.49
C GLU A 7 -7.70 11.21 -14.59
N MET A 8 -7.61 11.67 -13.34
CA MET A 8 -8.73 11.60 -12.40
C MET A 8 -9.92 12.49 -12.82
N LYS A 9 -11.14 12.00 -12.56
CA LYS A 9 -12.39 12.75 -12.82
C LYS A 9 -12.57 13.92 -11.85
N LYS A 10 -13.36 14.91 -12.26
CA LYS A 10 -13.73 16.06 -11.40
C LYS A 10 -14.41 15.58 -10.11
N ASN A 11 -14.15 16.29 -9.01
CA ASN A 11 -14.72 16.04 -7.67
C ASN A 11 -14.38 14.65 -7.08
N SER A 12 -13.29 14.03 -7.53
CA SER A 12 -12.86 12.73 -7.00
C SER A 12 -11.97 12.89 -5.75
N HIS A 13 -11.72 11.77 -5.07
CA HIS A 13 -10.90 11.71 -3.88
C HIS A 13 -9.76 10.70 -4.07
N LEU A 14 -8.52 11.13 -3.80
CA LEU A 14 -7.34 10.29 -3.76
C LEU A 14 -7.00 9.98 -2.30
N VAL A 15 -7.09 8.70 -1.95
CA VAL A 15 -6.57 8.18 -0.68
C VAL A 15 -5.10 7.81 -0.85
N LEU A 16 -4.22 8.56 -0.21
CA LEU A 16 -2.79 8.35 -0.23
C LEU A 16 -2.39 7.42 0.92
N CYS A 17 -2.19 6.14 0.64
CA CYS A 17 -1.70 5.18 1.63
C CYS A 17 -0.16 5.13 1.73
N GLY A 18 0.54 5.46 0.64
CA GLY A 18 2.00 5.40 0.57
C GLY A 18 2.53 5.64 -0.83
N GLN A 19 3.85 5.81 -0.96
CA GLN A 19 4.52 6.12 -2.23
C GLN A 19 5.83 5.32 -2.36
N ILE A 20 5.73 3.99 -2.45
CA ILE A 20 6.88 3.08 -2.44
C ILE A 20 7.97 3.42 -3.48
N SER A 21 7.59 4.00 -4.62
CA SER A 21 8.53 4.45 -5.66
C SER A 21 9.43 5.61 -5.24
N GLN A 22 9.17 6.25 -4.09
CA GLN A 22 9.96 7.35 -3.55
C GLN A 22 10.84 6.92 -2.36
N TYR A 23 10.63 5.74 -1.77
CA TYR A 23 11.28 5.37 -0.49
C TYR A 23 12.80 5.29 -0.57
N ASN A 24 13.36 4.99 -1.74
CA ASN A 24 14.80 4.91 -1.98
C ASN A 24 15.39 6.18 -2.60
N LYS A 25 14.68 7.32 -2.55
CA LYS A 25 15.13 8.60 -3.09
C LYS A 25 15.36 9.62 -1.98
N SER A 26 16.20 10.60 -2.27
CA SER A 26 16.44 11.71 -1.36
C SER A 26 15.31 12.75 -1.40
N PRO A 27 14.92 13.33 -0.25
CA PRO A 27 13.97 14.43 -0.18
C PRO A 27 14.54 15.74 -0.79
N PRO A 28 13.69 16.75 -1.09
CA PRO A 28 12.24 16.82 -0.82
C PRO A 28 11.39 16.09 -1.86
N PHE A 29 10.22 15.62 -1.42
CA PHE A 29 9.18 15.08 -2.31
C PHE A 29 8.10 16.14 -2.52
N THR A 30 8.12 16.79 -3.67
CA THR A 30 7.12 17.81 -4.05
C THR A 30 6.19 17.28 -5.14
N LEU A 31 4.96 17.79 -5.17
CA LEU A 31 4.09 17.56 -6.32
C LEU A 31 4.58 18.41 -7.49
N GLU A 32 4.51 17.85 -8.68
CA GLU A 32 4.76 18.58 -9.91
C GLU A 32 3.69 19.68 -10.09
N PRO A 33 4.04 20.90 -10.53
CA PRO A 33 3.09 22.00 -10.68
C PRO A 33 1.86 21.64 -11.53
N GLN A 34 2.06 20.83 -12.59
CA GLN A 34 0.97 20.36 -13.43
C GLN A 34 -0.03 19.47 -12.68
N THR A 35 0.47 18.60 -11.80
CA THR A 35 -0.38 17.76 -10.96
C THR A 35 -1.16 18.63 -9.99
N GLU A 36 -0.50 19.59 -9.34
CA GLU A 36 -1.15 20.50 -8.40
C GLU A 36 -2.27 21.32 -9.06
N ASN A 37 -2.02 21.86 -10.25
CA ASN A 37 -3.03 22.58 -11.03
C ASN A 37 -4.22 21.66 -11.37
N THR A 38 -3.95 20.43 -11.82
CA THR A 38 -5.02 19.48 -12.14
C THR A 38 -5.90 19.16 -10.93
N LEU A 39 -5.29 18.96 -9.75
CA LEU A 39 -6.03 18.72 -8.52
C LEU A 39 -6.95 19.90 -8.18
N LYS A 40 -6.45 21.13 -8.31
CA LYS A 40 -7.23 22.36 -8.07
C LYS A 40 -8.36 22.54 -9.08
N GLU A 41 -8.04 22.52 -10.37
CA GLU A 41 -8.99 22.74 -11.47
C GLU A 41 -10.12 21.70 -11.49
N ARG A 42 -9.82 20.46 -11.10
CA ARG A 42 -10.79 19.36 -11.06
C ARG A 42 -11.41 19.16 -9.68
N ASN A 43 -11.10 20.01 -8.69
CA ASN A 43 -11.58 19.87 -7.31
C ASN A 43 -11.35 18.45 -6.76
N ILE A 44 -10.15 17.91 -6.96
CA ILE A 44 -9.76 16.60 -6.47
C ILE A 44 -9.17 16.77 -5.07
N THR A 45 -9.72 16.03 -4.11
CA THR A 45 -9.18 15.97 -2.75
C THR A 45 -8.09 14.90 -2.69
N ARG A 46 -7.03 15.15 -1.90
CA ARG A 46 -5.88 14.25 -1.76
C ARG A 46 -5.50 14.14 -0.29
N GLU A 47 -5.86 13.04 0.35
CA GLU A 47 -5.73 12.85 1.80
C GLU A 47 -4.82 11.68 2.15
N MET A 48 -3.98 11.86 3.18
CA MET A 48 -3.14 10.80 3.71
C MET A 48 -3.99 9.81 4.54
N PHE A 49 -3.89 8.53 4.22
CA PHE A 49 -4.41 7.46 5.06
C PHE A 49 -3.25 6.77 5.78
N LEU A 50 -3.17 6.97 7.09
CA LEU A 50 -2.26 6.24 7.96
C LEU A 50 -3.07 5.28 8.82
N LEU A 51 -2.82 3.98 8.65
CA LEU A 51 -3.55 2.92 9.38
C LEU A 51 -3.59 3.17 10.90
N LEU A 52 -2.49 3.68 11.46
CA LEU A 52 -2.36 3.96 12.90
C LEU A 52 -3.29 5.06 13.42
N ASN A 53 -3.93 5.85 12.55
CA ASN A 53 -4.96 6.81 12.96
C ASN A 53 -6.33 6.16 13.25
N TYR A 54 -6.48 4.87 12.94
CA TYR A 54 -7.74 4.13 12.99
C TYR A 54 -7.69 2.91 13.91
N THR A 55 -6.84 2.95 14.95
CA THR A 55 -6.63 1.83 15.88
C THR A 55 -7.92 1.34 16.54
N ASN A 56 -8.88 2.23 16.80
CA ASN A 56 -10.21 1.90 17.33
C ASN A 56 -11.05 1.00 16.40
N GLN A 57 -10.67 0.85 15.13
CA GLN A 57 -11.36 0.00 14.15
C GLN A 57 -10.61 -1.31 13.88
N PHE A 58 -9.44 -1.54 14.48
CA PHE A 58 -8.61 -2.70 14.14
C PHE A 58 -9.27 -4.02 14.50
N GLU A 59 -9.91 -4.11 15.67
CA GLU A 59 -10.57 -5.33 16.12
C GLU A 59 -11.73 -5.71 15.19
N SER A 60 -12.65 -4.77 14.95
CA SER A 60 -13.81 -5.01 14.08
C SER A 60 -13.40 -5.33 12.65
N ALA A 61 -12.41 -4.63 12.10
CA ALA A 61 -11.87 -4.91 10.77
C ALA A 61 -11.20 -6.30 10.70
N THR A 62 -10.43 -6.69 11.71
CA THR A 62 -9.76 -8.00 11.76
C THR A 62 -10.76 -9.14 11.81
N LEU A 63 -11.82 -9.00 12.61
CA LEU A 63 -12.90 -9.99 12.69
C LEU A 63 -13.58 -10.17 11.34
N GLN A 64 -13.99 -9.07 10.70
CA GLN A 64 -14.67 -9.10 9.42
C GLN A 64 -13.80 -9.69 8.30
N LEU A 65 -12.53 -9.26 8.21
CA LEU A 65 -11.60 -9.79 7.21
C LEU A 65 -11.35 -11.29 7.42
N SER A 66 -11.22 -11.73 8.67
CA SER A 66 -11.04 -13.15 9.02
C SER A 66 -12.25 -14.00 8.64
N GLU A 67 -13.46 -13.47 8.79
CA GLU A 67 -14.68 -14.13 8.30
C GLU A 67 -14.67 -14.28 6.79
N TRP A 68 -14.28 -13.25 6.04
CA TRP A 68 -14.21 -13.33 4.58
C TRP A 68 -13.14 -14.30 4.09
N VAL A 69 -11.99 -14.39 4.78
CA VAL A 69 -10.97 -15.40 4.48
C VAL A 69 -11.52 -16.81 4.71
N ARG A 70 -12.10 -17.08 5.90
CA ARG A 70 -12.68 -18.39 6.24
C ARG A 70 -13.82 -18.78 5.29
N ALA A 71 -14.63 -17.81 4.85
CA ALA A 71 -15.72 -18.03 3.91
C ALA A 71 -15.26 -18.09 2.43
N GLY A 72 -13.96 -17.96 2.14
CA GLY A 72 -13.42 -17.97 0.78
C GLY A 72 -13.79 -16.74 -0.08
N LYS A 73 -14.38 -15.69 0.54
CA LYS A 73 -14.74 -14.42 -0.10
C LYS A 73 -13.53 -13.51 -0.30
N LEU A 74 -12.49 -13.68 0.53
CA LEU A 74 -11.21 -13.01 0.41
C LEU A 74 -10.11 -14.06 0.23
N LYS A 75 -9.36 -13.99 -0.86
CA LYS A 75 -8.22 -14.87 -1.13
C LYS A 75 -6.91 -14.09 -0.96
N ALA A 76 -6.09 -14.50 -0.01
CA ALA A 76 -4.74 -13.96 0.14
C ALA A 76 -3.79 -14.70 -0.81
N LYS A 77 -2.94 -13.94 -1.50
CA LYS A 77 -1.77 -14.47 -2.21
C LYS A 77 -0.55 -14.14 -1.39
N GLU A 78 0.38 -15.07 -1.32
CA GLU A 78 1.57 -14.95 -0.48
C GLU A 78 2.79 -15.42 -1.25
N THR A 79 3.92 -14.78 -0.97
CA THR A 79 5.26 -15.22 -1.37
C THR A 79 6.00 -15.56 -0.09
N ILE A 80 6.23 -16.85 0.14
CA ILE A 80 6.81 -17.37 1.38
C ILE A 80 8.29 -17.70 1.15
N VAL A 81 9.15 -17.19 2.03
CA VAL A 81 10.57 -17.51 2.10
C VAL A 81 10.83 -18.15 3.46
N HIS A 82 11.55 -19.25 3.51
CA HIS A 82 11.86 -19.96 4.76
C HIS A 82 13.19 -19.48 5.34
N GLY A 83 13.29 -19.43 6.67
CA GLY A 83 14.51 -19.09 7.38
C GLY A 83 14.68 -17.59 7.61
N LEU A 84 14.97 -17.22 8.86
CA LEU A 84 15.17 -15.82 9.26
C LEU A 84 16.36 -15.19 8.53
N GLU A 85 17.39 -15.98 8.25
CA GLU A 85 18.59 -15.61 7.49
C GLU A 85 18.27 -15.06 6.09
N ASN A 86 17.13 -15.42 5.52
CA ASN A 86 16.71 -14.99 4.18
C ASN A 86 15.91 -13.67 4.18
N THR A 87 15.71 -13.03 5.33
CA THR A 87 14.89 -11.81 5.48
C THR A 87 15.39 -10.67 4.59
N ALA A 88 16.70 -10.42 4.54
CA ALA A 88 17.26 -9.33 3.74
C ALA A 88 17.00 -9.55 2.24
N GLY A 89 17.17 -10.78 1.76
CA GLY A 89 16.88 -11.16 0.37
C GLY A 89 15.39 -11.01 0.04
N ALA A 90 14.51 -11.49 0.93
CA ALA A 90 13.06 -11.36 0.79
C ALA A 90 12.62 -9.88 0.73
N PHE A 91 13.17 -9.03 1.59
CA PHE A 91 12.87 -7.60 1.59
C PHE A 91 13.33 -6.91 0.31
N LEU A 92 14.56 -7.18 -0.15
CA LEU A 92 15.08 -6.61 -1.40
C LEU A 92 14.27 -7.08 -2.61
N SER A 93 13.85 -8.34 -2.65
CA SER A 93 12.96 -8.87 -3.68
C SER A 93 11.64 -8.10 -3.70
N MET A 94 11.00 -7.91 -2.54
CA MET A 94 9.75 -7.15 -2.41
C MET A 94 9.90 -5.71 -2.90
N MET A 95 10.98 -5.02 -2.51
CA MET A 95 11.26 -3.64 -2.95
C MET A 95 11.50 -3.52 -4.45
N LYS A 96 11.91 -4.60 -5.12
CA LYS A 96 12.09 -4.70 -6.58
C LYS A 96 10.85 -5.24 -7.31
N GLY A 97 9.77 -5.54 -6.59
CA GLY A 97 8.53 -6.09 -7.16
C GLY A 97 8.58 -7.59 -7.48
N GLY A 98 9.47 -8.35 -6.84
CA GLY A 98 9.63 -9.79 -7.05
C GLY A 98 8.59 -10.69 -6.36
N ASN A 99 7.74 -10.14 -5.51
CA ASN A 99 6.71 -10.87 -4.77
C ASN A 99 5.34 -10.84 -5.47
N ILE A 100 4.60 -11.94 -5.38
CA ILE A 100 3.18 -11.99 -5.70
C ILE A 100 2.41 -12.01 -4.38
N GLY A 101 1.65 -10.94 -4.12
CA GLY A 101 0.90 -10.80 -2.87
C GLY A 101 1.80 -10.48 -1.68
N LYS A 102 1.46 -10.96 -0.48
CA LYS A 102 2.18 -10.63 0.75
C LYS A 102 3.52 -11.38 0.82
N GLN A 103 4.63 -10.66 0.97
CA GLN A 103 5.93 -11.25 1.30
C GLN A 103 5.94 -11.69 2.77
N ILE A 104 6.22 -12.96 3.02
CA ILE A 104 6.30 -13.58 4.35
C ILE A 104 7.67 -14.27 4.49
N VAL A 105 8.26 -14.16 5.68
CA VAL A 105 9.42 -14.98 6.09
C VAL A 105 8.94 -15.96 7.16
N GLN A 106 8.95 -17.25 6.84
CA GLN A 106 8.58 -18.31 7.77
C GLN A 106 9.81 -18.72 8.58
N VAL A 107 9.77 -18.44 9.88
CA VAL A 107 10.91 -18.64 10.81
C VAL A 107 10.88 -19.99 11.54
N ALA A 108 9.70 -20.62 11.62
CA ALA A 108 9.50 -21.93 12.21
C ALA A 108 8.31 -22.63 11.52
N GLU A 109 8.24 -23.94 11.61
CA GLU A 109 7.02 -24.69 11.28
C GLU A 109 5.98 -24.49 12.39
N GLN A 110 4.71 -24.58 12.00
CA GLN A 110 3.57 -24.50 12.92
C GLN A 110 3.30 -25.85 13.57
#